data_AF-A0A2S0KZR8-F1
#
_entry.id   AF-A0A2S0KZR8-F1
#
_cell.length_a   1.000
_cell.length_b   1.000
_cell.length_c   1.000
_cell.angle_alpha   90.00
_cell.angle_beta   90.00
_cell.angle_gamma   90.00
#
_symmetry.space_group_name_H-M   'P 1'
#
loop_
_entity.id
_entity.type
_entity.pdbx_description
1 polymer ?
#
loop_
_entity_poly.entity_id
_entity_poly.type
_entity_poly.pdbx_seq_one_letter_code
_entity_poly.pdbx_strand_id
1 'polypeptide(L)'
;MKKYLLSALMLGCTVGMFSAAAAPVPEPRVQAKELYYNDPDVPQPLDKWTIFQLVFLPNVPNSTWNSNVFGLKTGWVASGGIGSVYGLEVSWVYSGTDTINGAQASWVIVKSKDLNGVQAAFVTTLNTGSLNGLQATGPYALAGDVQGAQFALISQAGNFTGIQGGLALALSKGFTGFQAGAVSIADGPFTGIQCGFVNKAGEKGGSLQLGLFNMTDGKGMQFGFINYSKDAWIPVFPILNFNF
;
A
#
# COMPACT_ATOMS: atom_id res chain seq x y z
N MET A 1 -14.50 -37.08 -15.05
CA MET A 1 -13.38 -37.44 -15.95
C MET A 1 -13.90 -38.39 -17.03
N LYS A 2 -13.57 -38.12 -18.31
CA LYS A 2 -13.78 -38.95 -19.53
C LYS A 2 -15.25 -39.12 -19.97
N LYS A 3 -15.75 -38.35 -20.95
CA LYS A 3 -15.59 -38.43 -22.43
C LYS A 3 -16.34 -39.60 -23.09
N TYR A 4 -16.93 -39.29 -24.24
CA TYR A 4 -17.40 -40.12 -25.37
C TYR A 4 -18.90 -40.43 -25.44
N LEU A 5 -19.61 -39.61 -26.23
CA LEU A 5 -20.71 -40.11 -27.06
C LEU A 5 -20.53 -39.52 -28.47
N LEU A 6 -20.22 -40.40 -29.41
CA LEU A 6 -20.11 -40.10 -30.85
C LEU A 6 -20.76 -41.28 -31.58
N SER A 7 -21.79 -40.99 -32.37
CA SER A 7 -22.36 -41.77 -33.49
C SER A 7 -23.83 -41.39 -33.63
N ALA A 8 -24.47 -41.31 -34.79
CA ALA A 8 -24.07 -41.19 -36.18
C ALA A 8 -25.40 -40.94 -36.92
N LEU A 9 -25.43 -40.04 -37.90
CA LEU A 9 -26.44 -40.11 -38.96
C LEU A 9 -25.81 -39.67 -40.28
N MET A 10 -25.53 -40.67 -41.11
CA MET A 10 -25.07 -40.54 -42.49
C MET A 10 -26.26 -40.85 -43.40
N LEU A 11 -26.68 -39.87 -44.20
CA LEU A 11 -27.38 -40.00 -45.48
C LEU A 11 -26.90 -38.74 -46.24
N GLY A 12 -26.07 -38.80 -47.27
CA GLY A 12 -26.19 -39.62 -48.46
C GLY A 12 -26.66 -38.70 -49.61
N CYS A 13 -25.73 -38.11 -50.34
CA CYS A 13 -25.96 -37.60 -51.71
C CYS A 13 -24.61 -37.32 -52.39
N THR A 14 -24.25 -38.19 -53.32
CA THR A 14 -23.14 -38.06 -54.27
C THR A 14 -23.55 -37.21 -55.46
N VAL A 15 -22.85 -36.12 -55.76
CA VAL A 15 -22.85 -35.50 -57.09
C VAL A 15 -21.47 -34.92 -57.41
N GLY A 16 -20.88 -35.41 -58.50
CA GLY A 16 -20.07 -34.63 -59.46
C GLY A 16 -18.72 -34.08 -59.01
N MET A 17 -17.65 -34.80 -59.35
CA MET A 17 -16.32 -34.21 -59.49
C MET A 17 -16.29 -33.25 -60.69
N PHE A 18 -15.98 -31.98 -60.45
CA PHE A 18 -15.26 -31.13 -61.38
C PHE A 18 -14.17 -30.40 -60.60
N SER A 19 -12.92 -30.78 -60.83
CA SER A 19 -11.74 -30.13 -60.27
C SER A 19 -11.51 -28.81 -61.00
N ALA A 20 -11.85 -27.70 -60.35
CA ALA A 20 -11.29 -26.40 -60.66
C ALA A 20 -10.34 -26.05 -59.51
N ALA A 21 -9.05 -25.85 -59.80
CA ALA A 21 -8.08 -25.42 -58.81
C ALA A 21 -8.53 -24.08 -58.22
N ALA A 22 -8.98 -24.10 -56.97
CA ALA A 22 -9.31 -22.88 -56.24
C ALA A 22 -8.04 -22.07 -56.03
N ALA A 23 -8.03 -20.82 -56.50
CA ALA A 23 -7.00 -19.87 -56.13
C ALA A 23 -6.96 -19.77 -54.58
N PRO A 24 -5.77 -19.66 -53.96
CA PRO A 24 -5.68 -19.52 -52.52
C PRO A 24 -6.47 -18.28 -52.10
N VAL A 25 -7.52 -18.49 -51.30
CA VAL A 25 -8.23 -17.40 -50.62
C VAL A 25 -7.18 -16.71 -49.74
N PRO A 26 -6.90 -15.41 -49.92
CA PRO A 26 -5.99 -14.71 -49.02
C PRO A 26 -6.56 -14.84 -47.61
N GLU A 27 -5.77 -15.36 -46.66
CA GLU A 27 -6.15 -15.28 -45.25
C GLU A 27 -6.52 -13.82 -44.96
N PRO A 28 -7.67 -13.54 -44.30
CA PRO A 28 -7.94 -12.19 -43.85
C PRO A 28 -6.79 -11.81 -42.92
N ARG A 29 -5.88 -10.98 -43.43
CA ARG A 29 -4.93 -10.25 -42.58
C ARG A 29 -5.80 -9.40 -41.68
N VAL A 30 -6.10 -9.91 -40.49
CA VAL A 30 -6.54 -9.08 -39.37
C VAL A 30 -5.39 -8.12 -39.18
N GLN A 31 -5.50 -6.93 -39.76
CA GLN A 31 -4.62 -5.82 -39.41
C GLN A 31 -4.74 -5.72 -37.90
N ALA A 32 -3.66 -6.03 -37.18
CA ALA A 32 -3.60 -5.78 -35.76
C ALA A 32 -4.01 -4.32 -35.58
N LYS A 33 -5.16 -4.09 -34.93
CA LYS A 33 -5.68 -2.74 -34.70
C LYS A 33 -4.53 -1.98 -34.05
N GLU A 34 -4.00 -0.95 -34.71
CA GLU A 34 -3.00 -0.10 -34.09
C GLU A 34 -3.61 0.41 -32.79
N LEU A 35 -3.03 0.00 -31.66
CA LEU A 35 -3.51 0.42 -30.35
C LEU A 35 -3.18 1.90 -30.21
N TYR A 36 -4.19 2.74 -30.39
CA TYR A 36 -4.02 4.17 -30.21
C TYR A 36 -3.77 4.48 -28.75
N TYR A 37 -2.77 5.31 -28.52
CA TYR A 37 -2.45 5.85 -27.22
C TYR A 37 -3.68 6.62 -26.67
N ASN A 38 -4.17 6.23 -25.49
CA ASN A 38 -5.42 6.68 -24.86
C ASN A 38 -6.75 6.07 -25.38
N ASP A 39 -6.72 4.94 -26.10
CA ASP A 39 -7.96 4.17 -26.34
C ASP A 39 -8.56 3.75 -24.98
N PRO A 40 -9.80 4.17 -24.63
CA PRO A 40 -10.41 3.89 -23.33
C PRO A 40 -10.65 2.41 -23.05
N ASP A 41 -10.77 1.59 -24.09
CA ASP A 41 -11.17 0.19 -23.98
C ASP A 41 -9.99 -0.79 -23.87
N VAL A 42 -8.75 -0.28 -23.91
CA VAL A 42 -7.53 -1.10 -23.88
C VAL A 42 -6.57 -0.62 -22.81
N PRO A 43 -6.09 -1.49 -21.89
CA PRO A 43 -5.10 -1.12 -20.88
C PRO A 43 -3.83 -0.61 -21.55
N GLN A 44 -3.25 0.48 -21.03
CA GLN A 44 -2.01 0.99 -21.59
C GLN A 44 -0.83 0.07 -21.20
N PRO A 45 0.20 -0.04 -22.05
CA PRO A 45 1.45 -0.67 -21.65
C PRO A 45 2.14 0.13 -20.54
N LEU A 46 2.80 -0.55 -19.59
CA LEU A 46 3.52 0.08 -18.47
C LEU A 46 4.78 0.86 -18.90
N ASP A 47 5.20 0.83 -20.16
CA ASP A 47 6.28 1.68 -20.68
C ASP A 47 5.78 3.05 -21.15
N LYS A 48 4.46 3.26 -21.27
CA LYS A 48 3.86 4.51 -21.76
C LYS A 48 3.43 5.42 -20.62
N TRP A 49 3.56 6.74 -20.84
CA TRP A 49 3.41 7.78 -19.82
C TRP A 49 2.49 8.91 -20.27
N THR A 50 1.36 9.07 -19.58
CA THR A 50 0.38 10.15 -19.83
C THR A 50 0.65 11.34 -18.90
N ILE A 51 0.29 12.56 -19.29
CA ILE A 51 0.45 13.73 -18.40
C ILE A 51 -0.77 13.92 -17.48
N PHE A 52 -1.93 13.50 -17.98
CA PHE A 52 -3.21 13.63 -17.30
C PHE A 52 -4.05 12.38 -17.53
N GLN A 53 -4.73 11.90 -16.49
CA GLN A 53 -5.74 10.85 -16.59
C GLN A 53 -6.98 11.17 -15.77
N LEU A 54 -8.14 11.07 -16.41
CA LEU A 54 -9.43 11.06 -15.76
C LEU A 54 -9.91 9.62 -15.61
N VAL A 55 -10.22 9.22 -14.38
CA VAL A 55 -10.70 7.89 -14.01
C VAL A 55 -12.07 8.06 -13.37
N PHE A 56 -13.05 7.23 -13.70
CA PHE A 56 -14.37 7.30 -13.06
C PHE A 56 -14.48 6.29 -11.91
N LEU A 57 -13.95 5.09 -12.14
CA LEU A 57 -13.78 4.03 -11.16
C LEU A 57 -12.47 3.28 -11.50
N PRO A 58 -11.89 2.53 -10.55
CA PRO A 58 -10.79 1.64 -10.88
C PRO A 58 -11.17 0.78 -12.10
N ASN A 59 -10.30 0.77 -13.11
CA ASN A 59 -10.51 0.08 -14.40
C ASN A 59 -11.59 0.72 -15.33
N VAL A 60 -11.99 1.97 -15.08
CA VAL A 60 -12.96 2.70 -15.92
C VAL A 60 -12.46 4.13 -16.18
N PRO A 61 -12.04 4.47 -17.42
CA PRO A 61 -11.90 3.57 -18.56
C PRO A 61 -10.82 2.49 -18.33
N ASN A 62 -10.93 1.36 -19.03
CA ASN A 62 -10.04 0.21 -18.86
C ASN A 62 -8.57 0.56 -19.13
N SER A 63 -8.35 1.57 -19.97
CA SER A 63 -7.04 2.15 -20.27
C SER A 63 -6.26 2.73 -19.10
N THR A 64 -6.94 3.05 -17.99
CA THR A 64 -6.32 3.61 -16.79
C THR A 64 -5.87 2.55 -15.80
N TRP A 65 -6.10 1.26 -16.10
CA TRP A 65 -5.78 0.18 -15.19
C TRP A 65 -4.30 -0.16 -15.19
N ASN A 66 -3.70 -0.37 -16.37
CA ASN A 66 -2.26 -0.49 -16.51
C ASN A 66 -1.77 0.83 -17.09
N SER A 67 -1.31 1.77 -16.27
CA SER A 67 -0.90 3.07 -16.80
C SER A 67 0.07 3.78 -15.89
N ASN A 68 0.98 4.56 -16.50
CA ASN A 68 1.78 5.53 -15.78
C ASN A 68 1.35 6.96 -16.12
N VAL A 69 1.44 7.82 -15.11
CA VAL A 69 1.09 9.24 -15.22
C VAL A 69 2.26 10.08 -14.73
N PHE A 70 2.68 11.06 -15.53
CA PHE A 70 3.60 12.12 -15.17
C PHE A 70 2.81 13.43 -15.07
N GLY A 71 2.23 13.72 -13.90
CA GLY A 71 1.35 14.86 -13.71
C GLY A 71 0.16 14.51 -12.83
N LEU A 72 -1.06 14.55 -13.36
CA LEU A 72 -2.29 14.44 -12.57
C LEU A 72 -3.14 13.23 -12.97
N LYS A 73 -3.41 12.34 -12.02
CA LYS A 73 -4.43 11.30 -12.13
C LYS A 73 -5.59 11.65 -11.21
N THR A 74 -6.80 11.80 -11.74
CA THR A 74 -7.96 12.19 -10.94
C THR A 74 -9.14 11.24 -11.07
N GLY A 75 -9.74 10.87 -9.94
CA GLY A 75 -10.88 9.96 -9.83
C GLY A 75 -12.21 10.65 -9.56
N TRP A 76 -13.18 10.42 -10.43
CA TRP A 76 -14.55 10.96 -10.40
C TRP A 76 -15.55 9.81 -10.49
N VAL A 77 -15.73 9.00 -9.44
CA VAL A 77 -15.48 9.30 -8.02
C VAL A 77 -14.24 8.61 -7.43
N ALA A 78 -13.61 7.68 -8.16
CA ALA A 78 -12.47 6.92 -7.68
C ALA A 78 -11.45 6.63 -8.77
N SER A 79 -10.17 6.55 -8.39
CA SER A 79 -9.06 6.16 -9.26
C SER A 79 -8.32 4.93 -8.71
N GLY A 80 -7.63 4.23 -9.59
CA GLY A 80 -6.71 3.17 -9.21
C GLY A 80 -6.00 2.59 -10.42
N GLY A 81 -5.11 1.64 -10.19
CA GLY A 81 -4.44 0.92 -11.27
C GLY A 81 -3.09 0.34 -10.87
N ILE A 82 -2.63 -0.57 -11.71
CA ILE A 82 -1.29 -1.13 -11.72
C ILE A 82 -0.40 -0.18 -12.52
N GLY A 83 0.56 0.46 -11.86
CA GLY A 83 1.45 1.42 -12.50
C GLY A 83 1.89 2.52 -11.54
N SER A 84 2.41 3.60 -12.08
CA SER A 84 3.02 4.67 -11.31
C SER A 84 2.41 6.04 -11.60
N VAL A 85 2.17 6.83 -10.56
CA VAL A 85 1.90 8.27 -10.68
C VAL A 85 3.11 9.04 -10.16
N TYR A 86 3.76 9.78 -11.05
CA TYR A 86 4.78 10.77 -10.74
C TYR A 86 4.10 12.14 -10.77
N GLY A 87 3.66 12.62 -9.60
CA GLY A 87 2.85 13.84 -9.49
C GLY A 87 1.74 13.70 -8.46
N LEU A 88 0.49 13.98 -8.85
CA LEU A 88 -0.67 14.04 -7.97
C LEU A 88 -1.72 13.00 -8.36
N GLU A 89 -2.14 12.15 -7.42
CA GLU A 89 -3.33 11.31 -7.55
C GLU A 89 -4.42 11.74 -6.55
N VAL A 90 -5.57 12.21 -7.04
CA VAL A 90 -6.66 12.71 -6.19
C VAL A 90 -8.03 12.23 -6.62
N SER A 91 -8.86 11.82 -5.66
CA SER A 91 -10.21 11.31 -5.94
C SER A 91 -11.21 11.70 -4.86
N TRP A 92 -12.50 11.59 -5.19
CA TRP A 92 -13.56 11.82 -4.21
C TRP A 92 -13.58 10.73 -3.13
N VAL A 93 -13.57 9.46 -3.52
CA VAL A 93 -13.76 8.35 -2.56
C VAL A 93 -12.47 7.56 -2.36
N TYR A 94 -11.84 7.15 -3.45
CA TYR A 94 -10.73 6.20 -3.42
C TYR A 94 -9.64 6.55 -4.43
N SER A 95 -8.39 6.54 -4.00
CA SER A 95 -7.20 6.65 -4.87
C SER A 95 -6.29 5.45 -4.63
N GLY A 96 -5.98 4.70 -5.68
CA GLY A 96 -5.53 3.32 -5.57
C GLY A 96 -4.45 2.89 -6.57
N THR A 97 -3.56 3.79 -6.98
CA THR A 97 -2.46 3.42 -7.88
C THR A 97 -1.31 2.78 -7.08
N ASP A 98 -0.72 1.71 -7.64
CA ASP A 98 0.29 0.88 -6.98
C ASP A 98 1.52 1.68 -6.49
N THR A 99 2.08 2.55 -7.34
CA THR A 99 3.29 3.32 -7.00
C THR A 99 3.03 4.81 -7.14
N ILE A 100 3.38 5.58 -6.11
CA ILE A 100 3.22 7.03 -6.09
C ILE A 100 4.58 7.68 -5.81
N ASN A 101 5.03 8.54 -6.72
CA ASN A 101 6.16 9.45 -6.53
C ASN A 101 5.62 10.89 -6.56
N GLY A 102 5.17 11.38 -5.40
CA GLY A 102 4.50 12.67 -5.27
C GLY A 102 3.42 12.66 -4.19
N ALA A 103 2.20 13.07 -4.51
CA ALA A 103 1.10 13.18 -3.55
C ALA A 103 -0.09 12.28 -3.95
N GLN A 104 -0.66 11.57 -2.99
CA GLN A 104 -1.88 10.79 -3.16
C GLN A 104 -2.90 11.17 -2.08
N ALA A 105 -4.10 11.59 -2.49
CA ALA A 105 -5.15 11.92 -1.54
C ALA A 105 -6.54 11.48 -2.00
N SER A 106 -7.44 11.29 -1.03
CA SER A 106 -8.88 11.16 -1.27
C SER A 106 -9.65 11.56 -0.03
N TRP A 107 -10.98 11.71 -0.12
CA TRP A 107 -11.75 12.02 1.09
C TRP A 107 -11.90 10.81 2.01
N VAL A 108 -11.86 9.59 1.49
CA VAL A 108 -12.17 8.39 2.29
C VAL A 108 -10.97 7.48 2.42
N ILE A 109 -10.54 6.84 1.32
CA ILE A 109 -9.52 5.79 1.36
C ILE A 109 -8.44 6.05 0.33
N VAL A 110 -7.18 5.89 0.71
CA VAL A 110 -6.06 5.82 -0.22
C VAL A 110 -5.30 4.52 -0.04
N LYS A 111 -4.83 3.94 -1.15
CA LYS A 111 -4.06 2.70 -1.16
C LYS A 111 -2.91 2.80 -2.17
N SER A 112 -1.73 2.41 -1.75
CA SER A 112 -0.58 2.17 -2.62
C SER A 112 0.24 0.97 -2.13
N LYS A 113 1.11 0.44 -2.98
CA LYS A 113 2.18 -0.48 -2.60
C LYS A 113 3.39 0.32 -2.14
N ASP A 114 3.83 1.25 -2.99
CA ASP A 114 5.01 2.07 -2.74
C ASP A 114 4.67 3.55 -2.83
N LEU A 115 5.16 4.33 -1.86
CA LEU A 115 5.01 5.78 -1.81
C LEU A 115 6.38 6.42 -1.58
N ASN A 116 6.73 7.36 -2.45
CA ASN A 116 7.73 8.38 -2.19
C ASN A 116 7.02 9.75 -2.23
N GLY A 117 6.77 10.34 -1.07
CA GLY A 117 6.09 11.63 -0.93
C GLY A 117 5.00 11.65 0.14
N VAL A 118 3.79 12.11 -0.20
CA VAL A 118 2.71 12.37 0.77
C VAL A 118 1.47 11.56 0.46
N GLN A 119 0.88 10.93 1.49
CA GLN A 119 -0.38 10.20 1.37
C GLN A 119 -1.35 10.63 2.48
N ALA A 120 -2.57 11.04 2.09
CA ALA A 120 -3.56 11.55 3.04
C ALA A 120 -5.01 11.17 2.70
N ALA A 121 -5.81 10.90 3.74
CA ALA A 121 -7.27 10.72 3.62
C ALA A 121 -7.96 11.07 4.94
N PHE A 122 -9.29 11.25 4.97
CA PHE A 122 -9.98 11.44 6.26
C PHE A 122 -10.24 10.14 7.01
N VAL A 123 -10.35 8.99 6.32
CA VAL A 123 -10.74 7.72 6.95
C VAL A 123 -9.59 6.72 7.02
N THR A 124 -8.96 6.39 5.89
CA THR A 124 -7.94 5.33 5.88
C THR A 124 -6.84 5.54 4.85
N THR A 125 -5.59 5.35 5.27
CA THR A 125 -4.42 5.30 4.39
C THR A 125 -3.76 3.93 4.47
N LEU A 126 -3.58 3.26 3.34
CA LEU A 126 -2.98 1.92 3.25
C LEU A 126 -1.75 1.96 2.35
N ASN A 127 -0.60 1.57 2.89
CA ASN A 127 0.61 1.29 2.13
C ASN A 127 1.03 -0.17 2.41
N THR A 128 1.11 -1.00 1.37
CA THR A 128 1.38 -2.43 1.56
C THR A 128 2.85 -2.83 1.39
N GLY A 129 3.70 -1.88 1.00
CA GLY A 129 5.11 -2.09 0.70
C GLY A 129 5.97 -1.09 1.47
N SER A 130 6.48 -0.08 0.78
CA SER A 130 7.34 0.95 1.39
C SER A 130 6.71 2.34 1.34
N LEU A 131 6.90 3.10 2.42
CA LEU A 131 6.50 4.49 2.53
C LEU A 131 7.71 5.34 2.90
N ASN A 132 8.17 6.14 1.95
CA ASN A 132 9.21 7.14 2.13
C ASN A 132 8.57 8.52 2.10
N GLY A 133 8.33 9.14 3.26
CA GLY A 133 7.70 10.45 3.36
C GLY A 133 6.65 10.57 4.46
N LEU A 134 5.51 11.21 4.16
CA LEU A 134 4.46 11.54 5.14
C LEU A 134 3.17 10.77 4.85
N GLN A 135 2.62 10.13 5.88
CA GLN A 135 1.29 9.52 5.86
C GLN A 135 0.42 10.13 6.96
N ALA A 136 -0.78 10.61 6.62
CA ALA A 136 -1.68 11.18 7.61
C ALA A 136 -3.15 10.84 7.34
N THR A 137 -3.86 10.42 8.39
CA THR A 137 -5.30 10.11 8.31
C THR A 137 -5.97 10.30 9.67
N GLY A 138 -7.30 10.29 9.71
CA GLY A 138 -8.04 10.35 10.97
C GLY A 138 -8.02 9.00 11.69
N PRO A 139 -8.92 8.06 11.37
CA PRO A 139 -9.06 6.78 12.09
C PRO A 139 -7.87 5.83 12.00
N TYR A 140 -7.43 5.43 10.80
CA TYR A 140 -6.53 4.28 10.66
C TYR A 140 -5.49 4.43 9.54
N ALA A 141 -4.22 4.35 9.91
CA ALA A 141 -3.09 4.27 8.99
C ALA A 141 -2.40 2.91 9.10
N LEU A 142 -2.19 2.27 7.95
CA LEU A 142 -1.38 1.07 7.82
C LEU A 142 -0.27 1.33 6.80
N ALA A 143 0.96 0.96 7.16
CA ALA A 143 2.09 0.96 6.24
C ALA A 143 2.93 -0.32 6.42
N GLY A 144 3.66 -0.72 5.38
CA GLY A 144 4.72 -1.70 5.51
C GLY A 144 5.92 -1.05 6.18
N ASP A 145 7.04 -0.91 5.47
CA ASP A 145 8.20 -0.21 6.00
C ASP A 145 8.06 1.31 5.81
N VAL A 146 8.31 2.08 6.86
CA VAL A 146 8.17 3.54 6.86
C VAL A 146 9.51 4.21 7.12
N GLN A 147 9.89 5.12 6.25
CA GLN A 147 10.95 6.10 6.48
C GLN A 147 10.35 7.50 6.35
N GLY A 148 10.10 8.15 7.49
CA GLY A 148 9.49 9.47 7.53
C GLY A 148 8.52 9.66 8.70
N ALA A 149 7.30 10.12 8.42
CA ALA A 149 6.32 10.44 9.46
C ALA A 149 4.94 9.84 9.18
N GLN A 150 4.28 9.36 10.23
CA GLN A 150 2.94 8.75 10.16
C GLN A 150 2.06 9.24 11.30
N PHE A 151 0.88 9.77 10.99
CA PHE A 151 -0.07 10.30 11.98
C PHE A 151 -1.48 9.76 11.78
N ALA A 152 -2.05 9.15 12.84
CA ALA A 152 -3.42 8.66 12.87
C ALA A 152 -3.94 8.52 14.30
N LEU A 153 -5.23 8.20 14.46
CA LEU A 153 -5.77 7.70 15.72
C LEU A 153 -5.16 6.32 16.05
N ILE A 154 -5.16 5.42 15.06
CA ILE A 154 -4.47 4.13 15.09
C ILE A 154 -3.45 4.12 13.96
N SER A 155 -2.17 4.11 14.32
CA SER A 155 -1.03 4.07 13.41
C SER A 155 -0.34 2.72 13.52
N GLN A 156 -0.29 1.97 12.41
CA GLN A 156 0.32 0.66 12.35
C GLN A 156 1.36 0.60 11.22
N ALA A 157 2.55 0.10 11.55
CA ALA A 157 3.64 -0.05 10.60
C ALA A 157 4.41 -1.37 10.79
N GLY A 158 5.15 -1.77 9.75
CA GLY A 158 6.24 -2.74 9.81
C GLY A 158 7.46 -2.15 10.51
N ASN A 159 8.59 -2.04 9.81
CA ASN A 159 9.75 -1.34 10.35
C ASN A 159 9.58 0.17 10.15
N PHE A 160 9.80 0.94 11.20
CA PHE A 160 9.56 2.38 11.20
C PHE A 160 10.85 3.14 11.52
N THR A 161 11.21 4.10 10.70
CA THR A 161 12.30 5.06 10.94
C THR A 161 11.77 6.49 10.82
N GLY A 162 11.70 7.22 11.93
CA GLY A 162 11.31 8.63 11.96
C GLY A 162 10.34 8.99 13.08
N ILE A 163 9.22 9.66 12.75
CA ILE A 163 8.23 10.15 13.73
C ILE A 163 6.88 9.42 13.55
N GLN A 164 6.44 8.66 14.55
CA GLN A 164 5.14 7.98 14.54
C GLN A 164 4.22 8.54 15.61
N GLY A 165 3.08 9.10 15.20
CA GLY A 165 2.00 9.53 16.08
C GLY A 165 0.76 8.66 15.92
N GLY A 166 0.32 8.04 17.01
CA GLY A 166 -0.91 7.26 17.07
C GLY A 166 -1.73 7.68 18.28
N LEU A 167 -2.69 8.61 18.13
CA LEU A 167 -3.38 9.23 19.28
C LEU A 167 -3.90 8.20 20.29
N ALA A 168 -4.50 7.10 19.81
CA ALA A 168 -4.86 5.95 20.62
C ALA A 168 -3.76 4.89 20.62
N LEU A 169 -3.34 4.43 19.42
CA LEU A 169 -2.40 3.33 19.26
C LEU A 169 -1.31 3.69 18.25
N ALA A 170 -0.05 3.53 18.64
CA ALA A 170 1.10 3.52 17.75
C ALA A 170 1.77 2.15 17.80
N LEU A 171 1.69 1.38 16.71
CA LEU A 171 2.14 -0.01 16.62
C LEU A 171 3.23 -0.14 15.54
N SER A 172 4.32 -0.82 15.87
CA SER A 172 5.41 -1.11 14.94
C SER A 172 6.03 -2.50 15.17
N LYS A 173 6.52 -3.13 14.11
CA LYS A 173 7.30 -4.38 14.23
C LYS A 173 8.77 -4.12 14.59
N GLY A 174 9.30 -2.96 14.22
CA GLY A 174 10.61 -2.47 14.62
C GLY A 174 10.61 -0.96 14.49
N PHE A 175 11.37 -0.26 15.34
CA PHE A 175 11.24 1.19 15.44
C PHE A 175 12.58 1.88 15.70
N THR A 176 12.81 2.98 14.99
CA THR A 176 13.90 3.91 15.22
C THR A 176 13.42 5.35 15.12
N GLY A 177 13.50 6.14 16.20
CA GLY A 177 13.14 7.55 16.20
C GLY A 177 12.25 7.99 17.37
N PHE A 178 11.14 8.68 17.08
CA PHE A 178 10.20 9.18 18.09
C PHE A 178 8.79 8.62 17.88
N GLN A 179 8.28 7.86 18.87
CA GLN A 179 6.96 7.25 18.86
C GLN A 179 6.10 7.87 19.97
N ALA A 180 4.89 8.32 19.64
CA ALA A 180 3.97 8.85 20.63
C ALA A 180 2.53 8.38 20.41
N GLY A 181 1.83 8.09 21.50
CA GLY A 181 0.44 7.65 21.50
C GLY A 181 -0.06 7.31 22.89
N ALA A 182 -1.37 7.17 23.09
CA ALA A 182 -1.88 6.70 24.38
C ALA A 182 -1.29 5.33 24.74
N VAL A 183 -1.18 4.44 23.76
CA VAL A 183 -0.44 3.18 23.83
C VAL A 183 0.56 3.10 22.68
N SER A 184 1.84 2.96 23.01
CA SER A 184 2.93 2.80 22.05
C SER A 184 3.56 1.43 22.21
N ILE A 185 3.51 0.59 21.16
CA ILE A 185 4.07 -0.76 21.18
C ILE A 185 5.00 -0.93 19.97
N ALA A 186 6.22 -1.40 20.25
CA ALA A 186 7.13 -1.93 19.27
C ALA A 186 7.48 -3.37 19.65
N ASP A 187 7.16 -4.35 18.79
CA ASP A 187 7.34 -5.77 19.12
C ASP A 187 8.77 -6.30 18.88
N GLY A 188 9.53 -5.66 17.99
CA GLY A 188 10.91 -6.01 17.67
C GLY A 188 11.92 -4.95 18.13
N PRO A 189 13.06 -4.81 17.42
CA PRO A 189 14.12 -3.88 17.80
C PRO A 189 13.63 -2.44 17.92
N PHE A 190 13.99 -1.81 19.03
CA PHE A 190 13.57 -0.45 19.33
C PHE A 190 14.76 0.43 19.70
N THR A 191 14.94 1.54 18.99
CA THR A 191 15.93 2.58 19.34
C THR A 191 15.31 3.97 19.25
N GLY A 192 15.17 4.66 20.37
CA GLY A 192 14.61 6.01 20.36
C GLY A 192 13.78 6.34 21.59
N ILE A 193 12.76 7.16 21.39
CA ILE A 193 11.92 7.72 22.44
C ILE A 193 10.47 7.25 22.25
N GLN A 194 9.85 6.79 23.33
CA GLN A 194 8.42 6.48 23.41
C GLN A 194 7.74 7.37 24.45
N CYS A 195 6.64 8.00 24.07
CA CYS A 195 5.82 8.83 24.95
C CYS A 195 4.35 8.37 24.92
N GLY A 196 3.78 8.06 26.08
CA GLY A 196 2.41 7.54 26.16
C GLY A 196 1.93 7.19 27.55
N PHE A 197 0.69 6.76 27.71
CA PHE A 197 0.25 6.19 28.99
C PHE A 197 0.87 4.80 29.19
N VAL A 198 0.94 4.01 28.12
CA VAL A 198 1.57 2.69 28.10
C VAL A 198 2.60 2.65 26.98
N ASN A 199 3.83 2.29 27.32
CA ASN A 199 4.92 2.11 26.37
C ASN A 199 5.47 0.68 26.48
N LYS A 200 5.71 0.04 25.33
CA LYS A 200 6.38 -1.27 25.21
C LYS A 200 7.43 -1.18 24.11
N ALA A 201 8.68 -1.46 24.48
CA ALA A 201 9.80 -1.59 23.57
C ALA A 201 10.29 -3.04 23.56
N GLY A 202 10.44 -3.62 22.36
CA GLY A 202 10.93 -4.98 22.18
C GLY A 202 12.43 -5.13 22.40
N GLU A 203 12.92 -6.32 22.07
CA GLU A 203 14.31 -6.72 22.33
C GLU A 203 15.31 -5.97 21.43
N LYS A 204 16.46 -5.59 21.99
CA LYS A 204 17.61 -4.94 21.33
C LYS A 204 17.40 -3.46 20.95
N GLY A 205 18.45 -2.67 21.20
CA GLY A 205 18.49 -1.22 20.98
C GLY A 205 18.47 -0.44 22.29
N GLY A 206 18.31 0.88 22.19
CA GLY A 206 18.27 1.80 23.33
C GLY A 206 16.95 2.56 23.40
N SER A 207 16.17 2.31 24.45
CA SER A 207 14.86 2.96 24.64
C SER A 207 14.92 4.07 25.69
N LEU A 208 14.25 5.19 25.43
CA LEU A 208 13.84 6.16 26.44
C LEU A 208 12.30 6.15 26.48
N GLN A 209 11.71 5.71 27.58
CA GLN A 209 10.25 5.62 27.72
C GLN A 209 9.75 6.62 28.75
N LEU A 210 8.76 7.41 28.38
CA LEU A 210 8.10 8.41 29.21
C LEU A 210 6.60 8.08 29.27
N GLY A 211 6.11 7.63 30.42
CA GLY A 211 4.71 7.22 30.52
C GLY A 211 4.24 6.82 31.91
N LEU A 212 3.00 6.33 32.03
CA LEU A 212 2.51 5.79 33.31
C LEU A 212 3.03 4.38 33.53
N PHE A 213 3.00 3.56 32.47
CA PHE A 213 3.47 2.19 32.46
C PHE A 213 4.47 2.01 31.33
N ASN A 214 5.70 1.64 31.67
CA ASN A 214 6.76 1.40 30.70
C ASN A 214 7.21 -0.06 30.81
N MET A 215 7.49 -0.67 29.66
CA MET A 215 7.94 -2.05 29.55
C MET A 215 9.04 -2.15 28.51
N THR A 216 10.16 -2.78 28.87
CA THR A 216 11.23 -3.07 27.91
C THR A 216 11.78 -4.48 28.10
N ASP A 217 12.04 -5.14 26.98
CA ASP A 217 12.83 -6.37 26.92
C ASP A 217 14.28 -6.09 26.48
N GLY A 218 14.68 -4.81 26.42
CA GLY A 218 16.00 -4.37 25.98
C GLY A 218 16.68 -3.38 26.94
N LYS A 219 17.65 -2.63 26.40
CA LYS A 219 18.38 -1.60 27.15
C LYS A 219 17.66 -0.26 27.08
N GLY A 220 17.86 0.58 28.08
CA GLY A 220 17.24 1.89 28.10
C GLY A 220 16.95 2.44 29.49
N MET A 221 16.27 3.58 29.48
CA MET A 221 15.84 4.32 30.65
C MET A 221 14.34 4.58 30.56
N GLN A 222 13.63 4.41 31.67
CA GLN A 222 12.18 4.51 31.74
C GLN A 222 11.82 5.45 32.88
N PHE A 223 10.96 6.44 32.60
CA PHE A 223 10.37 7.31 33.59
C PHE A 223 8.86 7.13 33.60
N GLY A 224 8.32 6.72 34.75
CA GLY A 224 6.90 6.45 34.86
C GLY A 224 6.44 5.91 36.21
N PHE A 225 5.14 5.79 36.41
CA PHE A 225 4.58 5.30 37.66
C PHE A 225 5.01 3.86 37.95
N ILE A 226 4.99 2.99 36.93
CA ILE A 226 5.54 1.63 36.98
C ILE A 226 6.43 1.41 35.76
N ASN A 227 7.65 0.94 35.99
CA ASN A 227 8.63 0.65 34.94
C ASN A 227 9.11 -0.80 35.07
N TYR A 228 8.86 -1.60 34.03
CA TYR A 228 9.31 -2.97 33.92
C TYR A 228 10.48 -3.10 32.94
N SER A 229 11.57 -3.70 33.39
CA SER A 229 12.76 -3.98 32.59
C SER A 229 13.22 -5.40 32.85
N LYS A 230 13.09 -6.28 31.86
CA LYS A 230 13.38 -7.72 32.00
C LYS A 230 14.82 -7.99 32.46
N ASP A 231 15.76 -7.18 31.99
CA ASP A 231 17.21 -7.37 32.20
C ASP A 231 17.79 -6.43 33.28
N ALA A 232 16.97 -5.64 33.98
CA ALA A 232 17.43 -4.77 35.06
C ALA A 232 17.69 -5.53 36.36
N TRP A 233 18.56 -4.99 37.23
CA TRP A 233 18.81 -5.55 38.56
C TRP A 233 17.53 -5.65 39.41
N ILE A 234 16.65 -4.64 39.30
CA ILE A 234 15.31 -4.67 39.86
C ILE A 234 14.31 -4.61 38.70
N PRO A 235 13.64 -5.73 38.36
CA PRO A 235 12.80 -5.78 37.16
C PRO A 235 11.62 -4.81 37.16
N VAL A 236 11.08 -4.48 38.34
CA VAL A 236 9.98 -3.50 38.48
C VAL A 236 10.41 -2.41 39.45
N PHE A 237 10.45 -1.16 39.00
CA PHE A 237 10.79 -0.02 39.85
C PHE A 237 9.87 1.18 39.60
N PRO A 238 9.37 1.85 40.66
CA PRO A 238 8.56 3.05 40.52
C PRO A 238 9.40 4.25 40.11
N ILE A 239 8.79 5.21 39.42
CA ILE A 239 9.36 6.51 38.99
C ILE A 239 10.46 6.39 37.92
N LEU A 240 11.49 5.56 38.13
CA LEU A 240 12.67 5.45 37.26
C LEU A 240 13.21 4.01 37.22
N ASN A 241 13.39 3.43 36.05
CA ASN A 241 14.15 2.18 35.89
C ASN A 241 15.13 2.30 34.71
N PHE A 242 16.29 1.65 34.79
CA PHE A 242 17.30 1.72 33.74
C PHE A 242 18.14 0.44 33.66
N ASN A 243 18.64 0.16 32.45
CA ASN A 243 19.59 -0.92 32.18
C ASN A 243 20.46 -0.56 30.97
N PHE A 244 21.75 -0.90 31.01
CA PHE A 244 22.77 -0.49 30.04
C PHE A 244 23.59 -1.65 29.47
#